data_AF-A0A7W1D402-F1
#
_entry.id   AF-A0A7W1D402-F1
#
_cell.length_a   1.000
_cell.length_b   1.000
_cell.length_c   1.000
_cell.angle_alpha   90.00
_cell.angle_beta   90.00
_cell.angle_gamma   90.00
#
_symmetry.space_group_name_H-M   'P 1'
#
loop_
_entity.id
_entity.type
_entity.pdbx_description
1 polymer ?
#
loop_
_entity_poly.entity_id
_entity_poly.type
_entity_poly.pdbx_seq_one_letter_code
_entity_poly.pdbx_strand_id
1 'polypeptide(L)'
;MAEVQAGLPNRRLSLDGQDLDGRRLRLSWAIARQLYRCPGCGSTVEVGNEHVVVAYPGDDPPFYQHWHRRCALALVRSMASVHTIPAPDPPGGTVRGSRPTKRGRRR
;
A
#
# COMPACT_ATOMS: atom_id res chain seq x y z
N MET A 1 15.28 19.04 -6.67
CA MET A 1 13.94 18.45 -6.77
C MET A 1 14.14 16.95 -6.72
N ALA A 2 13.75 16.29 -5.62
CA ALA A 2 14.01 14.86 -5.46
C ALA A 2 12.98 14.08 -6.27
N GLU A 3 13.35 13.64 -7.48
CA GLU A 3 12.67 12.55 -8.16
C GLU A 3 12.78 11.32 -7.25
N VAL A 4 11.72 11.06 -6.50
CA VAL A 4 11.55 9.77 -5.85
C VAL A 4 11.35 8.80 -7.00
N GLN A 5 12.42 8.11 -7.39
CA GLN A 5 12.34 6.96 -8.28
C GLN A 5 11.38 6.00 -7.58
N ALA A 6 10.10 6.07 -7.95
CA ALA A 6 9.03 5.39 -7.25
C ALA A 6 9.19 3.89 -7.50
N GLY A 7 9.98 3.26 -6.64
CA GLY A 7 10.07 1.81 -6.57
C GLY A 7 8.69 1.23 -6.25
N LEU A 8 8.52 -0.06 -6.55
CA LEU A 8 7.32 -0.80 -6.14
C LEU A 8 7.06 -0.61 -4.64
N PRO A 9 5.77 -0.56 -4.23
CA PRO A 9 5.42 -0.56 -2.82
C PRO A 9 6.05 -1.78 -2.16
N ASN A 10 6.57 -1.57 -0.96
CA ASN A 10 7.22 -2.60 -0.17
C ASN A 10 6.56 -2.64 1.21
N ARG A 11 6.97 -3.58 2.05
CA ARG A 11 6.37 -3.78 3.38
C ARG A 11 6.38 -2.53 4.29
N ARG A 12 7.23 -1.54 4.02
CA ARG A 12 7.37 -0.30 4.79
C ARG A 12 6.79 0.94 4.08
N LEU A 13 6.61 0.87 2.76
CA LEU A 13 6.22 2.00 1.93
C LEU A 13 5.05 1.63 1.03
N SER A 14 4.00 2.44 1.10
CA SER A 14 2.89 2.41 0.15
C SER A 14 3.02 3.59 -0.81
N LEU A 15 2.40 3.48 -1.98
CA LEU A 15 2.32 4.57 -2.94
C LEU A 15 0.91 5.13 -2.94
N ASP A 16 0.79 6.44 -2.95
CA ASP A 16 -0.46 7.17 -3.10
C ASP A 16 -0.35 8.03 -4.35
N GLY A 17 -1.44 8.16 -5.09
CA GLY A 17 -1.43 8.96 -6.30
C GLY A 17 -2.76 8.98 -7.02
N GLN A 18 -2.69 9.34 -8.30
CA GLN A 18 -3.86 9.47 -9.16
C GLN A 18 -3.67 8.69 -10.46
N ASP A 19 -4.76 8.07 -10.91
CA ASP A 19 -4.86 7.53 -12.26
C ASP A 19 -4.95 8.65 -13.31
N LEU A 20 -4.85 8.29 -14.59
CA LEU A 20 -5.09 9.19 -15.73
C LEU A 20 -6.49 9.81 -15.70
N ASP A 21 -7.48 9.09 -15.16
CA ASP A 21 -8.85 9.61 -14.94
C ASP A 21 -8.96 10.55 -13.71
N GLY A 22 -7.86 10.89 -13.05
CA GLY A 22 -7.84 11.75 -11.86
C GLY A 22 -8.37 11.09 -10.58
N ARG A 23 -8.69 9.79 -10.64
CA ARG A 23 -9.14 9.01 -9.48
C ARG A 23 -7.98 8.76 -8.54
N ARG A 24 -8.17 9.04 -7.24
CA ARG A 24 -7.18 8.71 -6.21
C ARG A 24 -7.08 7.21 -6.04
N LEU A 25 -5.86 6.72 -5.97
CA LEU A 25 -5.56 5.31 -5.73
C LEU A 25 -4.34 5.15 -4.83
N ARG A 26 -4.36 4.06 -4.06
CA ARG A 26 -3.31 3.72 -3.10
C ARG A 26 -2.82 2.30 -3.36
N LEU A 27 -1.52 2.15 -3.56
CA LEU A 27 -0.87 0.86 -3.75
C LEU A 27 -0.14 0.47 -2.47
N SER A 28 -0.51 -0.68 -1.92
CA SER A 28 0.11 -1.25 -0.72
C SER A 28 0.70 -2.62 -1.02
N TRP A 29 1.81 -2.98 -0.39
CA TRP A 29 2.34 -4.34 -0.46
C TRP A 29 1.56 -5.27 0.49
N ALA A 30 1.27 -6.49 0.06
CA ALA A 30 0.63 -7.52 0.89
C ALA A 30 1.04 -8.95 0.49
N ILE A 31 0.78 -9.90 1.39
CA ILE A 31 0.84 -11.34 1.09
C ILE A 31 -0.56 -11.85 0.81
N ALA A 32 -0.72 -12.60 -0.28
CA ALA A 32 -2.01 -13.16 -0.66
C ALA A 32 -2.49 -14.18 0.38
N ARG A 33 -3.64 -13.91 0.98
CA ARG A 33 -4.30 -14.81 1.93
C ARG A 33 -5.25 -15.79 1.24
N GLN A 34 -5.64 -15.48 0.01
CA GLN A 34 -6.56 -16.24 -0.84
C GLN A 34 -6.08 -16.14 -2.29
N LEU A 35 -6.71 -16.93 -3.17
CA LEU A 35 -6.51 -16.83 -4.61
C LEU A 35 -7.20 -15.56 -5.11
N TYR A 36 -6.42 -14.58 -5.52
CA TYR A 36 -6.94 -13.34 -6.12
C TYR A 36 -6.69 -13.31 -7.61
N ARG A 37 -7.51 -12.58 -8.37
CA ARG A 37 -7.33 -12.43 -9.81
C ARG A 37 -6.58 -11.14 -10.12
N CYS A 38 -5.49 -11.23 -10.87
CA CYS A 38 -4.74 -10.06 -11.30
C CYS A 38 -5.38 -9.41 -12.54
N PRO A 39 -5.75 -8.12 -12.49
CA PRO A 39 -6.29 -7.41 -13.65
C PRO A 39 -5.27 -7.22 -14.79
N GLY A 40 -3.98 -7.11 -14.47
CA GLY A 40 -2.93 -6.84 -15.45
C GLY A 40 -2.58 -8.02 -16.36
N CYS A 41 -2.64 -9.26 -15.86
CA CYS A 41 -2.32 -10.46 -16.65
C CYS A 41 -3.48 -11.45 -16.78
N GLY A 42 -4.58 -11.25 -16.03
CA GLY A 42 -5.73 -12.16 -15.98
C GLY A 42 -5.52 -13.41 -15.13
N SER A 43 -4.27 -13.75 -14.78
CA SER A 43 -3.88 -14.91 -13.97
C SER A 43 -4.12 -14.71 -12.48
N THR A 44 -4.08 -15.81 -11.73
CA THR A 44 -4.25 -15.79 -10.28
C THR A 44 -2.96 -15.40 -9.55
N VAL A 45 -3.13 -14.67 -8.45
CA VAL A 45 -2.14 -14.47 -7.40
C VAL A 45 -2.34 -15.61 -6.41
N GLU A 46 -1.38 -16.53 -6.35
CA GLU A 46 -1.44 -17.68 -5.45
C GLU A 46 -1.29 -17.28 -3.98
N VAL A 47 -1.86 -18.10 -3.09
CA VAL A 47 -1.74 -17.92 -1.65
C VAL A 47 -0.28 -17.93 -1.23
N GLY A 48 0.12 -17.01 -0.36
CA GLY A 48 1.50 -16.86 0.11
C GLY A 48 2.38 -15.98 -0.78
N ASN A 49 1.94 -15.66 -2.00
CA ASN A 49 2.73 -14.81 -2.89
C ASN A 49 2.59 -13.32 -2.53
N GLU A 50 3.71 -12.61 -2.69
CA GLU A 50 3.76 -11.16 -2.57
C GLU A 50 3.02 -10.49 -3.74
N HIS A 51 2.15 -9.55 -3.41
CA HIS A 51 1.36 -8.82 -4.39
C HIS A 51 1.11 -7.38 -3.92
N VAL A 52 0.56 -6.59 -4.83
CA VAL A 52 0.21 -5.19 -4.61
C VAL A 52 -1.30 -5.06 -4.57
N VAL A 53 -1.81 -4.43 -3.52
CA VAL A 53 -3.23 -4.12 -3.37
C VAL A 53 -3.42 -2.66 -3.79
N VAL A 54 -4.27 -2.44 -4.78
CA VAL A 54 -4.69 -1.12 -5.26
C VAL A 54 -6.04 -0.82 -4.65
N ALA A 55 -6.12 0.18 -3.77
CA ALA A 55 -7.35 0.65 -3.17
C ALA A 55 -7.79 1.97 -3.80
N TYR A 56 -9.08 2.11 -4.07
CA TYR A 56 -9.71 3.35 -4.52
C TYR A 56 -10.52 3.94 -3.37
N PRO A 57 -9.92 4.83 -2.55
CA PRO A 57 -10.59 5.38 -1.37
C PRO A 57 -11.76 6.33 -1.67
N GLY A 58 -11.96 6.70 -2.94
CA GLY A 58 -13.09 7.53 -3.36
C GLY A 58 -14.37 6.74 -3.67
N ASP A 59 -14.29 5.42 -3.77
CA ASP A 59 -15.42 4.54 -4.04
C ASP A 59 -16.06 4.07 -2.72
N ASP A 60 -17.39 4.04 -2.67
CA ASP A 60 -18.17 3.49 -1.55
C ASP A 60 -19.06 2.34 -2.06
N PRO A 61 -18.81 1.07 -1.67
CA PRO A 61 -17.75 0.61 -0.79
C PRO A 61 -16.34 0.70 -1.43
N PRO A 62 -15.28 0.79 -0.62
CA PRO A 62 -13.92 0.88 -1.13
C PRO A 62 -13.58 -0.34 -2.01
N PHE A 63 -13.16 -0.06 -3.23
CA PHE A 63 -12.81 -1.08 -4.21
C PHE A 63 -11.32 -1.44 -4.11
N TYR A 64 -11.02 -2.74 -4.06
CA TYR A 64 -9.67 -3.27 -3.96
C TYR A 64 -9.34 -4.16 -5.16
N GLN A 65 -8.21 -3.91 -5.79
CA GLN A 65 -7.66 -4.76 -6.84
C GLN A 65 -6.36 -5.39 -6.40
N HIS A 66 -6.16 -6.67 -6.72
CA HIS A 66 -4.95 -7.41 -6.36
C HIS A 66 -4.09 -7.61 -7.60
N TRP A 67 -2.89 -7.05 -7.60
CA TRP A 67 -1.97 -7.07 -8.73
C TRP A 67 -0.72 -7.85 -8.39
N HIS A 68 -0.20 -8.67 -9.29
CA HIS A 68 1.16 -9.16 -9.14
C HIS A 68 2.13 -7.98 -9.07
N ARG A 69 3.19 -8.14 -8.30
CA ARG A 69 4.23 -7.10 -8.14
C ARG A 69 4.78 -6.63 -9.49
N ARG A 70 4.98 -7.53 -10.46
CA ARG A 70 5.44 -7.15 -11.82
C ARG A 70 4.37 -6.41 -12.63
N CYS A 71 3.11 -6.83 -12.53
CA CYS A 71 2.00 -6.18 -13.23
C CYS A 71 1.74 -4.76 -12.68
N ALA A 72 1.90 -4.57 -11.37
CA ALA A 72 1.74 -3.27 -10.73
C ALA A 72 2.78 -2.23 -11.19
N LEU A 73 3.93 -2.64 -11.75
CA LEU A 73 4.89 -1.70 -12.34
C LEU A 73 4.30 -0.91 -13.50
N ALA A 74 3.49 -1.56 -14.34
CA ALA A 74 2.83 -0.89 -15.45
C ALA A 74 1.84 0.15 -14.93
N LEU A 75 1.09 -0.19 -13.87
CA LEU A 75 0.17 0.72 -13.21
C LEU A 75 0.90 1.92 -12.59
N VAL A 76 1.99 1.70 -11.84
CA VAL A 76 2.77 2.81 -11.25
C VAL A 76 3.30 3.75 -12.33
N ARG A 77 3.70 3.22 -13.49
CA ARG A 77 4.17 4.02 -14.64
C ARG A 77 3.06 4.82 -15.32
N SER A 78 1.82 4.37 -15.24
CA SER A 78 0.66 5.09 -15.81
C SER A 78 0.04 6.10 -14.85
N MET A 79 0.51 6.17 -13.59
CA MET A 79 -0.01 7.15 -12.62
C MET A 79 0.48 8.57 -12.95
N ALA A 80 -0.44 9.53 -12.89
CA ALA A 80 -0.15 10.94 -13.16
C ALA A 80 0.68 11.60 -12.05
N SER A 81 0.63 11.07 -10.83
CA SER A 81 1.41 11.52 -9.69
C SER A 81 1.64 10.37 -8.72
N VAL A 82 2.86 10.24 -8.22
CA VAL A 82 3.24 9.17 -7.28
C VAL A 82 3.90 9.78 -6.05
N HIS A 83 3.29 9.57 -4.90
CA HIS A 83 3.79 9.99 -3.60
C HIS A 83 4.02 8.75 -2.73
N THR A 84 5.22 8.62 -2.16
CA THR A 84 5.49 7.56 -1.19
C THR A 84 4.91 7.95 0.16
N ILE A 85 4.03 7.11 0.70
CA ILE A 85 3.48 7.24 2.04
C ILE A 85 4.00 6.09 2.93
N PRO A 86 4.15 6.30 4.25
CA PRO A 86 4.40 5.20 5.17
C PRO A 86 3.31 4.14 4.99
N ALA A 87 3.69 2.86 4.95
CA ALA A 87 2.70 1.79 4.88
C ALA A 87 1.73 1.91 6.06
N PRO A 88 0.41 1.76 5.85
CA PRO A 88 -0.54 1.74 6.95
C PRO A 88 -0.13 0.64 7.93
N ASP A 89 -0.20 0.95 9.22
CA ASP A 89 0.16 0.00 10.28
C ASP A 89 -0.63 -1.30 10.04
N PRO A 90 0.01 -2.48 10.05
CA PRO A 90 -0.72 -3.73 9.88
C PRO A 90 -1.84 -3.79 10.95
N PRO A 91 -3.05 -4.27 10.60
CA PRO A 91 -4.10 -4.45 11.59
C PRO A 91 -3.61 -5.49 12.61
N GLY A 92 -3.09 -5.02 13.74
CA GLY A 92 -2.40 -5.83 14.75
C GLY A 92 -1.10 -5.24 15.33
N GLY A 93 -0.63 -4.09 14.85
CA GLY A 93 0.50 -3.39 15.45
C GLY A 93 0.20 -2.94 16.88
N THR A 94 0.78 -3.64 17.86
CA THR A 94 0.75 -3.27 19.26
C THR A 94 1.15 -1.80 19.40
N VAL A 95 0.23 -0.95 19.85
CA VAL A 95 0.56 0.35 20.42
C VAL A 95 1.53 0.10 21.56
N ARG A 96 2.85 0.17 21.27
CA ARG A 96 3.87 0.15 22.31
C ARG A 96 3.66 1.44 23.08
N GLY A 97 2.95 1.29 24.19
CA GLY A 97 2.56 2.38 25.07
C GLY A 97 3.75 3.30 25.31
N SER A 98 3.54 4.58 25.04
CA SER A 98 4.36 5.65 25.58
C SER A 98 4.44 5.44 27.08
N ARG A 99 5.58 4.91 27.57
CA ARG A 99 5.89 4.85 28.99
C ARG A 99 5.86 6.30 29.48
N PRO A 100 4.92 6.71 30.35
CA PRO A 100 5.00 8.03 30.94
C PRO A 100 6.25 8.02 31.83
N THR A 101 7.24 8.84 31.47
CA THR A 101 8.40 9.09 32.30
C THR A 101 7.92 9.88 33.52
N LYS A 102 7.46 9.20 34.59
CA LYS A 102 7.25 9.87 35.88
C LYS A 102 8.61 10.20 36.48
N ARG A 103 9.10 11.36 36.06
CA ARG A 103 10.10 12.19 36.70
C ARG A 103 9.66 12.39 38.16
N GLY A 104 10.56 12.10 39.10
CA GLY A 104 10.25 11.99 40.52
C GLY A 104 9.70 13.26 41.18
N ARG A 105 9.20 13.08 42.41
CA ARG A 105 9.06 14.17 43.37
C ARG A 105 9.48 13.69 44.75
N ARG A 106 10.44 14.43 45.31
CA ARG A 106 10.93 14.39 46.69
C ARG A 106 9.77 14.55 47.68
N ARG A 107 9.76 13.78 48.77
CA ARG A 107 10.00 14.22 50.15
C ARG A 107 9.93 13.04 51.10
#